data_AF-A0A087E497-F1
#
_entry.id   AF-A0A087E497-F1
#
_cell.length_a   1.000
_cell.length_b   1.000
_cell.length_c   1.000
_cell.angle_alpha   90.00
_cell.angle_beta   90.00
_cell.angle_gamma   90.00
#
_symmetry.space_group_name_H-M   'P 1'
#
loop_
_entity.id
_entity.type
_entity.pdbx_description
1 polymer ?
#
loop_
_entity_poly.entity_id
_entity_poly.type
_entity_poly.pdbx_seq_one_letter_code
_entity_poly.pdbx_strand_id
1 'polypeptide(L)' 'MSTAAASAYRLPEPDATIGRTQGWKRQTVETWNAARPGRGVGGGRARSRS' A
#
# COMPACT_ATOMS: atom_id res chain seq x y z
N MET A 1 8.93 -11.19 -11.94
CA MET A 1 8.27 -10.78 -10.68
C MET A 1 8.22 -9.25 -10.66
N SER A 2 7.07 -8.61 -10.88
CA SER A 2 6.98 -7.14 -10.87
C SER A 2 7.16 -6.60 -9.45
N THR A 3 8.37 -6.17 -9.12
CA THR A 3 8.64 -5.30 -7.97
C THR A 3 8.16 -3.90 -8.32
N ALA A 4 6.85 -3.67 -8.20
CA ALA A 4 6.33 -2.31 -8.20
C ALA A 4 7.06 -1.55 -7.08
N ALA A 5 7.81 -0.51 -7.45
CA ALA A 5 8.66 0.23 -6.53
C ALA A 5 7.80 0.90 -5.45
N ALA A 6 7.73 0.29 -4.26
CA ALA A 6 7.13 0.90 -3.08
C ALA A 6 7.74 2.28 -2.77
N SER A 7 8.97 2.53 -3.24
CA SER A 7 9.70 3.78 -3.13
C SER A 7 9.07 4.97 -3.88
N ALA A 8 8.19 4.74 -4.86
CA ALA A 8 7.53 5.82 -5.60
C ALA A 8 6.41 6.49 -4.80
N TYR A 9 6.01 5.90 -3.67
CA TYR A 9 4.91 6.39 -2.86
C TYR A 9 5.38 7.00 -1.55
N ARG A 10 4.75 8.10 -1.13
CA ARG A 10 4.90 8.57 0.24
C ARG A 10 4.18 7.61 1.17
N LEU A 11 4.95 6.74 1.81
CA LEU A 11 4.49 5.87 2.88
C LEU A 11 4.26 6.69 4.17
N PRO A 12 3.33 6.27 5.03
CA PRO A 12 3.19 6.87 6.34
C PRO A 12 4.40 6.51 7.20
N GLU A 13 4.61 7.27 8.28
CA GLU A 13 5.63 6.96 9.27
C GLU A 13 5.41 5.54 9.84
N PRO A 14 6.48 4.76 10.06
CA PRO A 14 6.34 3.42 10.64
C PRO A 14 5.90 3.48 12.11
N ASP A 15 4.97 2.60 12.48
CA ASP A 15 4.50 2.44 13.87
C ASP A 15 5.56 1.78 14.76
N ALA A 16 6.45 0.98 14.16
CA ALA A 16 7.52 0.30 14.84
C ALA A 16 8.72 0.10 13.90
N THR A 17 9.91 0.06 14.49
CA THR A 17 11.14 -0.31 13.77
C THR A 17 11.82 -1.45 14.51
N ILE A 18 12.08 -2.56 13.81
CA ILE A 18 12.82 -3.72 14.32
C ILE A 18 14.10 -3.83 13.52
N GLY A 19 15.21 -3.35 14.09
CA GLY A 19 16.48 -3.24 13.39
C GLY A 19 16.34 -2.33 12.16
N ARG A 20 16.50 -2.89 10.95
CA ARG A 20 16.33 -2.17 9.68
C ARG A 20 14.92 -2.29 9.10
N THR A 21 14.06 -3.11 9.69
CA THR A 21 12.72 -3.39 9.20
C THR A 21 11.74 -2.40 9.79
N GLN A 22 11.06 -1.66 8.93
CA GLN A 22 9.94 -0.78 9.29
C GLN A 22 8.64 -1.58 9.28
N GLY A 23 7.80 -1.37 10.30
CA GLY A 23 6.52 -2.02 10.46
C GLY A 23 5.39 -1.02 10.62
N TRP A 24 4.21 -1.40 10.11
CA TRP A 24 2.96 -0.65 10.25
C TRP A 24 1.91 -1.53 10.90
N LYS A 25 1.10 -0.94 11.77
CA LYS A 25 -0.10 -1.58 12.30
C LYS A 25 -1.09 -1.81 11.16
N ARG A 26 -1.95 -2.81 11.33
CA ARG A 26 -3.05 -3.09 10.39
C ARG A 26 -3.89 -1.84 10.12
N GLN A 27 -4.25 -1.10 11.18
CA GLN A 27 -5.03 0.13 11.07
C GLN A 27 -4.33 1.21 10.20
N THR A 28 -3.02 1.38 10.34
CA THR A 28 -2.22 2.33 9.56
C THR A 28 -2.18 1.94 8.09
N VAL A 29 -2.04 0.64 7.80
CA VAL A 29 -2.08 0.10 6.44
C VAL A 29 -3.47 0.28 5.80
N GLU A 30 -4.54 0.02 6.54
CA GLU A 30 -5.92 0.19 6.07
C GLU A 30 -6.23 1.66 5.77
N THR A 31 -5.87 2.56 6.69
CA THR A 31 -6.06 4.01 6.54
C THR A 31 -5.31 4.53 5.33
N TRP A 32 -4.04 4.14 5.19
CA TRP A 32 -3.25 4.52 4.02
C TRP A 32 -3.86 3.95 2.75
N ASN A 33 -4.24 2.67 2.70
CA ASN A 33 -4.86 2.07 1.51
C ASN A 33 -6.17 2.75 1.08
N ALA A 34 -6.94 3.29 2.03
CA ALA A 34 -8.16 4.05 1.73
C ALA A 34 -7.85 5.44 1.15
N ALA A 35 -6.83 6.11 1.67
CA ALA A 35 -6.47 7.48 1.31
C ALA A 35 -5.36 7.58 0.24
N ARG A 36 -4.81 6.45 -0.21
CA ARG A 36 -3.60 6.41 -1.03
C ARG A 36 -3.81 7.18 -2.36
N PRO A 37 -2.96 8.15 -2.72
CA PRO A 37 -3.02 8.85 -4.00
C PRO A 37 -2.77 7.96 -5.23
N GLY A 38 -3.80 7.53 -5.97
CA GLY A 38 -3.60 6.78 -7.23
C GLY A 38 -4.88 6.18 -7.81
N ARG A 39 -4.88 5.93 -9.13
CA ARG A 39 -6.00 5.25 -9.81
C ARG A 39 -6.01 3.77 -9.40
N GLY A 40 -7.07 3.30 -8.73
CA GLY A 40 -7.26 1.88 -8.41
C GLY A 40 -7.58 1.54 -6.94
N VAL A 41 -7.81 2.53 -6.07
CA VAL A 41 -8.41 2.29 -4.75
C VAL A 41 -9.82 1.68 -4.93
N GLY A 42 -10.00 0.41 -4.55
CA GLY A 42 -11.33 -0.25 -4.59
C GLY A 42 -11.62 -1.18 -5.78
N GLY A 43 -10.62 -1.63 -6.53
CA GLY A 43 -10.80 -2.69 -7.52
C GLY A 43 -10.59 -2.21 -8.95
N GLY A 44 -9.50 -2.68 -9.57
CA GLY A 44 -9.38 -2.64 -11.02
C GLY A 44 -10.58 -3.32 -11.66
N ARG A 45 -11.05 -2.76 -12.79
CA ARG A 45 -12.21 -3.22 -13.57
C ARG A 45 -12.36 -4.75 -13.51
N ALA A 46 -13.56 -5.21 -13.17
CA ALA A 46 -13.92 -6.62 -13.30
C ALA A 46 -13.50 -7.09 -14.69
N ARG A 47 -12.57 -8.04 -14.77
CA ARG A 47 -12.20 -8.64 -16.05
C ARG A 47 -13.43 -9.40 -16.52
N SER A 48 -14.08 -8.89 -17.56
CA SER A 48 -15.11 -9.64 -18.27
C SER A 48 -14.49 -10.96 -18.68
N ARG A 49 -15.08 -12.05 -18.21
CA ARG A 49 -14.72 -13.40 -18.62
C ARG A 49 -15.35 -13.61 -20.00
N SER A 50 -14.52 -13.69 -21.03
CA SER A 50 -14.89 -14.34 -22.29
C SER A 50 -14.68 -15.84 -22.16
#